data_AF-A0A9Q9W1U5-F1
#
_entry.id   AF-A0A9Q9W1U5-F1
#
_cell.length_a   1.000
_cell.length_b   1.000
_cell.length_c   1.000
_cell.angle_alpha   90.00
_cell.angle_beta   90.00
_cell.angle_gamma   90.00
#
_symmetry.space_group_name_H-M   'P 1'
#
loop_
_entity.id
_entity.type
_entity.pdbx_description
1 polymer ?
#
loop_
_entity_poly.entity_id
_entity_poly.type
_entity_poly.pdbx_seq_one_letter_code
_entity_poly.pdbx_strand_id
1 'polypeptide(L)'
;MSSVTKECKRACGTVEGWNLALVDTPDFIDSDQTLKQIKHCLALCSPGPHAFLLVIPIERYTEEQQRTVEMILEMFREDIDNHSILIFSHADRLGGESIESFLSKQNRKVQDLVERFGRRFMAFDNTNPTNPEQVSRLLQKVNELLAVNENRHFTNEVTEAMQEAQRIIEEIRETDMAERKKNIKRQVRKMADARWRAFISYMNEEKQETEQRRKRIQGRIDQTEMDIKKEEQNVRPIPERLSRFRVSLQKELENMGQLEERRMKEERERKEREEKEKKDLKIWIQEEEQRRLNEAGQKNLHSSDDCKMILWITVFILGFVIVFLLLIIVYLIFSQQSDCKQSFWSFSFFKTAS
;
A
#
# COMPACT_ATOMS: atom_id res chain seq x y z
N MET A 1 -18.67 -28.49 -25.93
CA MET A 1 -18.32 -27.10 -26.31
C MET A 1 -17.12 -26.70 -25.45
N SER A 2 -16.10 -26.04 -26.00
CA SER A 2 -14.94 -25.60 -25.21
C SER A 2 -15.23 -24.24 -24.57
N SER A 3 -15.09 -24.13 -23.25
CA SER A 3 -15.19 -22.84 -22.53
C SER A 3 -14.24 -21.79 -23.13
N VAL A 4 -14.74 -20.58 -23.35
CA VAL A 4 -13.95 -19.43 -23.83
C VAL A 4 -13.09 -18.85 -22.70
N THR A 5 -13.59 -18.87 -21.46
CA THR A 5 -12.90 -18.38 -20.27
C THR A 5 -12.23 -19.53 -19.52
N LYS A 6 -10.90 -19.47 -19.37
CA LYS A 6 -10.10 -20.50 -18.68
C LYS A 6 -9.70 -20.12 -17.26
N GLU A 7 -9.79 -18.83 -16.92
CA GLU A 7 -9.34 -18.26 -15.64
C GLU A 7 -10.27 -17.13 -15.21
N CYS A 8 -10.41 -16.90 -13.90
CA CYS A 8 -11.21 -15.79 -13.38
C CYS A 8 -10.60 -14.44 -13.80
N LYS A 9 -11.43 -13.51 -14.30
CA LYS A 9 -10.97 -12.17 -14.72
C LYS A 9 -11.77 -11.09 -14.01
N ARG A 10 -11.07 -10.12 -13.41
CA ARG A 10 -11.70 -8.96 -12.78
C ARG A 10 -11.63 -7.74 -13.69
N ALA A 11 -12.76 -7.08 -13.89
CA ALA A 11 -12.88 -5.78 -14.54
C ALA A 11 -13.49 -4.77 -13.57
N CYS A 12 -12.99 -3.53 -13.58
CA CYS A 12 -13.52 -2.46 -12.75
C CYS A 12 -13.94 -1.28 -13.65
N GLY A 13 -15.00 -0.57 -13.28
CA GLY A 13 -15.47 0.59 -14.02
C GLY A 13 -16.54 1.37 -13.27
N THR A 14 -16.86 2.56 -13.77
CA THR A 14 -17.94 3.39 -13.24
C THR A 14 -19.12 3.38 -14.20
N VAL A 15 -20.31 3.01 -13.71
CA VAL A 15 -21.56 2.94 -14.51
C VAL A 15 -22.66 3.64 -13.72
N GLU A 16 -23.33 4.63 -14.29
CA GLU A 16 -24.41 5.39 -13.61
C GLU A 16 -24.01 5.94 -12.22
N GLY A 17 -22.73 6.28 -12.03
CA GLY A 17 -22.17 6.75 -10.75
C GLY A 17 -21.77 5.65 -9.77
N TRP A 18 -22.04 4.39 -10.09
CA TRP A 18 -21.63 3.21 -9.31
C TRP A 18 -20.21 2.79 -9.68
N ASN A 19 -19.36 2.59 -8.68
CA ASN A 19 -18.05 1.96 -8.86
C ASN A 19 -18.23 0.44 -8.76
N LEU A 20 -18.11 -0.24 -9.90
CA LEU A 20 -18.37 -1.67 -10.02
C LEU A 20 -17.08 -2.44 -10.24
N ALA A 21 -17.03 -3.64 -9.66
CA ALA A 21 -16.07 -4.67 -9.98
C ALA A 21 -16.83 -5.93 -10.39
N LEU A 22 -16.62 -6.39 -11.62
CA LEU A 22 -17.19 -7.63 -12.15
C LEU A 22 -16.09 -8.67 -12.24
N VAL A 23 -16.35 -9.87 -11.72
CA VAL A 23 -15.45 -11.01 -11.85
C VAL A 23 -16.11 -12.06 -12.74
N ASP A 24 -15.56 -12.24 -13.93
CA ASP A 24 -15.93 -13.31 -14.86
C ASP A 24 -15.29 -14.63 -14.42
N THR A 25 -16.04 -15.73 -14.51
CA THR A 25 -15.63 -17.05 -14.02
C THR A 25 -15.58 -18.06 -15.17
N PRO A 26 -14.61 -19.00 -15.19
CA PRO A 26 -14.60 -20.08 -16.16
C PRO A 26 -15.81 -21.02 -15.98
N ASP A 27 -16.16 -21.79 -17.02
CA ASP A 27 -17.21 -22.80 -16.93
C ASP A 27 -16.85 -23.90 -15.90
N PHE A 28 -17.77 -24.16 -14.97
CA PHE A 28 -17.64 -25.16 -13.92
C PHE A 28 -18.04 -26.57 -14.43
N ILE A 29 -17.19 -27.16 -15.28
CA ILE A 29 -17.47 -28.45 -15.92
C ILE A 29 -16.84 -29.64 -15.17
N ASP A 30 -15.79 -29.40 -14.37
CA ASP A 30 -15.00 -30.47 -13.73
C ASP A 30 -14.81 -30.21 -12.22
N SER A 31 -15.25 -31.14 -11.36
CA SER A 31 -15.51 -30.90 -9.93
C SER A 31 -14.28 -30.48 -9.12
N ASP A 32 -13.10 -31.05 -9.40
CA ASP A 32 -11.89 -30.82 -8.62
C ASP A 32 -11.19 -29.49 -8.98
N GLN A 33 -11.19 -29.11 -10.26
CA GLN A 33 -10.66 -27.81 -10.70
C GLN A 33 -11.60 -26.66 -10.33
N THR A 34 -12.90 -26.94 -10.28
CA THR A 34 -13.97 -25.99 -9.95
C THR A 34 -13.79 -25.37 -8.56
N LEU A 35 -13.44 -26.15 -7.53
CA LEU A 35 -13.25 -25.61 -6.17
C LEU A 35 -12.09 -24.62 -6.08
N LYS A 36 -10.97 -24.92 -6.75
CA LYS A 36 -9.79 -24.05 -6.78
C LYS A 36 -10.09 -22.75 -7.52
N GLN A 37 -10.78 -22.83 -8.66
CA GLN A 37 -11.19 -21.66 -9.44
C GLN A 37 -12.18 -20.79 -8.67
N ILE A 38 -13.16 -21.39 -7.97
CA ILE A 38 -14.10 -20.65 -7.12
C ILE A 38 -13.40 -19.92 -5.99
N LYS A 39 -12.50 -20.60 -5.26
CA LYS A 39 -11.70 -19.94 -4.20
C LYS A 39 -10.89 -18.77 -4.75
N HIS A 40 -10.30 -18.95 -5.93
CA HIS A 40 -9.58 -17.88 -6.61
C HIS A 40 -10.50 -16.71 -7.03
N CYS A 41 -11.67 -17.00 -7.59
CA CYS A 41 -12.67 -15.98 -7.95
C CYS A 41 -13.15 -15.21 -6.69
N LEU A 42 -13.45 -15.91 -5.59
CA LEU A 42 -13.78 -15.28 -4.30
C LEU A 42 -12.64 -14.42 -3.78
N ALA A 43 -11.39 -14.85 -3.98
CA ALA A 43 -10.21 -14.06 -3.62
C ALA A 43 -10.18 -12.71 -4.36
N LEU A 44 -10.52 -12.70 -5.65
CA LEU A 44 -10.61 -11.48 -6.46
C LEU A 44 -11.75 -10.55 -6.03
N CYS A 45 -12.77 -11.08 -5.34
CA CYS A 45 -13.93 -10.36 -4.83
C CYS A 45 -13.76 -9.82 -3.41
N SER A 46 -12.56 -9.87 -2.79
CA SER A 46 -12.32 -9.39 -1.43
C SER A 46 -12.94 -7.99 -1.17
N PRO A 47 -13.68 -7.77 -0.07
CA PRO A 47 -13.91 -8.66 1.08
C PRO A 47 -14.95 -9.78 0.87
N GLY A 48 -15.71 -9.72 -0.23
CA GLY A 48 -16.74 -10.67 -0.63
C GLY A 48 -17.60 -10.08 -1.76
N PRO A 49 -18.25 -10.90 -2.60
CA PRO A 49 -19.14 -10.40 -3.65
C PRO A 49 -20.44 -9.84 -3.06
N HIS A 50 -20.91 -8.73 -3.62
CA HIS A 50 -22.18 -8.09 -3.27
C HIS A 50 -23.41 -8.82 -3.86
N ALA A 51 -23.22 -9.40 -5.05
CA ALA A 51 -24.22 -10.19 -5.74
C ALA A 51 -23.52 -11.24 -6.60
N PHE A 52 -24.12 -12.42 -6.71
CA PHE A 52 -23.77 -13.42 -7.70
C PHE A 52 -24.80 -13.37 -8.84
N LEU A 53 -24.31 -13.47 -10.07
CA LEU A 53 -25.15 -13.53 -11.27
C LEU A 53 -25.08 -14.95 -11.81
N LEU A 54 -26.16 -15.72 -11.64
CA LEU A 54 -26.22 -17.09 -12.15
C LEU A 54 -26.86 -17.08 -13.54
N VAL A 55 -26.04 -17.28 -14.57
CA VAL A 55 -26.47 -17.13 -15.98
C VAL A 55 -26.97 -18.45 -16.55
N ILE A 56 -28.22 -18.46 -17.04
CA ILE A 56 -28.91 -19.63 -17.59
C ILE A 56 -29.46 -19.29 -18.99
N PRO A 57 -29.06 -19.98 -20.07
CA PRO A 57 -29.64 -19.79 -21.40
C PRO A 57 -31.14 -20.16 -21.45
N ILE A 58 -31.97 -19.33 -22.09
CA ILE A 58 -33.42 -19.57 -22.22
C ILE A 58 -33.77 -20.88 -22.93
N GLU A 59 -32.92 -21.36 -23.83
CA GLU A 59 -33.19 -22.57 -24.62
C GLU A 59 -32.89 -23.88 -23.89
N ARG A 60 -32.13 -23.80 -22.80
CA ARG A 60 -31.56 -24.97 -22.14
C ARG A 60 -31.63 -24.74 -20.63
N TYR A 61 -32.60 -25.40 -20.02
CA TYR A 61 -32.49 -25.82 -18.62
C TYR A 61 -32.49 -27.35 -18.59
N THR A 62 -31.34 -27.93 -18.93
CA THR A 62 -31.10 -29.37 -18.97
C THR A 62 -30.73 -29.90 -17.59
N GLU A 63 -30.79 -31.22 -17.40
CA GLU A 63 -30.35 -31.85 -16.15
C GLU A 63 -28.88 -31.57 -15.81
N GLU A 64 -28.04 -31.36 -16.82
CA GLU A 64 -26.63 -31.00 -16.65
C GLU A 64 -26.49 -29.63 -15.98
N GLN A 65 -27.24 -28.63 -16.46
CA GLN A 65 -27.24 -27.30 -15.86
C GLN A 65 -27.85 -27.32 -14.45
N GLN A 66 -28.87 -28.14 -14.21
CA GLN A 66 -29.41 -28.33 -12.87
C GLN A 66 -28.33 -28.87 -11.92
N ARG A 67 -27.56 -29.88 -12.34
CA ARG A 67 -26.44 -30.41 -11.54
C ARG A 67 -25.37 -29.34 -11.29
N THR A 68 -25.03 -28.53 -12.28
CA THR A 68 -24.06 -27.43 -12.07
C THR A 68 -24.58 -26.42 -11.05
N VAL A 69 -25.87 -26.06 -11.10
CA VAL A 69 -26.47 -25.15 -10.12
C VAL A 69 -26.47 -25.77 -8.73
N GLU A 70 -26.85 -27.05 -8.59
CA GLU A 70 -26.79 -27.77 -7.32
C GLU A 70 -25.37 -27.84 -6.76
N MET A 71 -24.37 -28.14 -7.61
CA MET A 71 -22.96 -28.12 -7.25
C MET A 71 -22.51 -26.73 -6.76
N ILE A 72 -22.87 -25.66 -7.45
CA ILE A 72 -22.55 -24.29 -7.01
C ILE A 72 -23.17 -24.05 -5.62
N LEU A 73 -24.45 -24.37 -5.44
CA LEU A 73 -25.15 -24.17 -4.16
C LEU A 73 -24.53 -24.97 -3.01
N GLU A 74 -24.12 -26.22 -3.26
CA GLU A 74 -23.42 -27.05 -2.26
C GLU A 74 -22.03 -26.50 -1.92
N MET A 75 -21.32 -25.98 -2.92
CA MET A 75 -19.94 -25.51 -2.75
C MET A 75 -19.81 -24.20 -1.98
N PHE A 76 -20.78 -23.29 -2.12
CA PHE A 76 -20.81 -22.03 -1.38
C PHE A 76 -21.53 -22.12 -0.02
N ARG A 77 -22.03 -23.32 0.34
CA ARG A 77 -22.91 -23.60 1.50
C ARG A 77 -24.25 -22.85 1.42
N GLU A 78 -25.08 -23.00 2.46
CA GLU A 78 -26.36 -22.29 2.63
C GLU A 78 -26.13 -20.76 2.55
N ASP A 79 -27.04 -20.02 1.91
CA ASP A 79 -27.11 -18.54 1.74
C ASP A 79 -26.54 -17.89 0.47
N ILE A 80 -25.92 -18.63 -0.46
CA ILE A 80 -25.55 -18.03 -1.76
C ILE A 80 -26.78 -17.63 -2.58
N ASP A 81 -27.88 -18.36 -2.48
CA ASP A 81 -29.16 -18.06 -3.14
C ASP A 81 -29.75 -16.73 -2.63
N ASN A 82 -29.54 -16.40 -1.36
CA ASN A 82 -29.89 -15.10 -0.76
C ASN A 82 -29.07 -13.92 -1.30
N HIS A 83 -27.90 -14.18 -1.91
CA HIS A 83 -27.03 -13.19 -2.54
C HIS A 83 -26.99 -13.30 -4.06
N SER A 84 -27.93 -14.03 -4.67
CA SER A 84 -27.90 -14.34 -6.11
C SER A 84 -29.09 -13.80 -6.88
N ILE A 85 -28.86 -13.46 -8.15
CA ILE A 85 -29.87 -13.12 -9.15
C ILE A 85 -29.73 -14.09 -10.33
N LEU A 86 -30.84 -14.69 -10.75
CA LEU A 86 -30.89 -15.54 -11.94
C LEU A 86 -30.94 -14.67 -13.20
N ILE A 87 -29.98 -14.86 -14.11
CA ILE A 87 -29.91 -14.14 -15.38
C ILE A 87 -30.22 -15.10 -16.52
N PHE A 88 -31.38 -14.94 -17.15
CA PHE A 88 -31.77 -15.72 -18.30
C PHE A 88 -31.21 -15.09 -19.59
N SER A 89 -30.15 -15.67 -20.14
CA SER A 89 -29.49 -15.16 -21.34
C SER A 89 -30.19 -15.61 -22.63
N HIS A 90 -29.86 -14.97 -23.75
CA HIS A 90 -30.54 -15.15 -25.04
C HIS A 90 -32.01 -14.71 -25.01
N ALA A 91 -32.27 -13.58 -24.36
CA ALA A 91 -33.61 -12.98 -24.27
C ALA A 91 -34.21 -12.60 -25.63
N ASP A 92 -33.38 -12.42 -26.67
CA ASP A 92 -33.80 -12.26 -28.06
C ASP A 92 -34.71 -13.41 -28.54
N ARG A 93 -34.56 -14.61 -27.96
CA ARG A 93 -35.31 -15.81 -28.32
C ARG A 93 -36.70 -15.91 -27.66
N LEU A 94 -37.06 -14.98 -26.77
CA LEU A 94 -38.41 -14.94 -26.18
C LEU A 94 -39.49 -14.50 -27.18
N GLY A 95 -39.12 -13.94 -28.34
CA GLY A 95 -40.08 -13.58 -29.37
C GLY A 95 -41.14 -12.56 -28.92
N GLY A 96 -40.81 -11.69 -27.97
CA GLY A 96 -41.72 -10.71 -27.37
C GLY A 96 -42.51 -11.22 -26.16
N GLU A 97 -42.37 -12.49 -25.78
CA GLU A 97 -42.89 -13.01 -24.52
C GLU A 97 -42.13 -12.42 -23.31
N SER A 98 -42.83 -12.15 -22.20
CA SER A 98 -42.17 -11.77 -20.95
C SER A 98 -41.48 -12.97 -20.30
N ILE A 99 -40.38 -12.72 -19.58
CA ILE A 99 -39.66 -13.79 -18.89
C ILE A 99 -40.53 -14.48 -17.83
N GLU A 100 -41.42 -13.74 -17.18
CA GLU A 100 -42.39 -14.28 -16.22
C GLU A 100 -43.34 -15.29 -16.88
N SER A 101 -43.89 -14.95 -18.06
CA SER A 101 -44.77 -15.86 -18.80
C SER A 101 -44.01 -17.09 -19.27
N PHE A 102 -42.78 -16.90 -19.78
CA PHE A 102 -41.95 -18.01 -20.22
C PHE A 102 -41.68 -19.00 -19.07
N LEU A 103 -41.27 -18.51 -17.90
CA LEU A 103 -40.97 -19.34 -16.73
C LEU A 103 -42.21 -20.05 -16.17
N SER A 104 -43.39 -19.42 -16.24
CA SER A 104 -44.65 -20.05 -15.81
C SER A 104 -45.03 -21.30 -16.62
N LYS A 105 -44.54 -21.41 -17.86
CA LYS A 105 -44.75 -22.55 -18.76
C LYS A 105 -43.69 -23.64 -18.62
N GLN A 106 -42.60 -23.36 -17.90
CA GLN A 106 -41.51 -24.33 -17.69
C GLN A 106 -41.91 -25.42 -16.69
N ASN A 107 -41.11 -26.49 -16.66
CA ASN A 107 -41.32 -27.59 -15.74
C ASN A 107 -41.18 -27.15 -14.27
N ARG A 108 -41.69 -27.98 -13.35
CA ARG A 108 -41.68 -27.70 -11.90
C ARG A 108 -40.28 -27.43 -11.35
N LYS A 109 -39.23 -28.08 -11.88
CA LYS A 109 -37.84 -27.88 -11.42
C LYS A 109 -37.36 -26.45 -11.68
N VAL A 110 -37.66 -25.87 -12.83
CA VAL A 110 -37.33 -24.46 -13.14
C VAL A 110 -38.10 -23.52 -12.20
N GLN A 111 -39.38 -23.81 -11.95
CA GLN A 111 -40.21 -23.02 -11.05
C GLN A 111 -39.68 -23.07 -9.61
N ASP A 112 -39.31 -24.26 -9.12
CA ASP A 112 -38.72 -24.45 -7.79
C ASP A 112 -37.37 -23.72 -7.66
N LEU A 113 -36.54 -23.72 -8.73
CA LEU A 113 -35.31 -22.93 -8.75
C LEU A 113 -35.59 -21.43 -8.62
N VAL A 114 -36.55 -20.90 -9.38
CA VAL A 114 -36.91 -19.48 -9.34
C VAL A 114 -37.42 -19.08 -7.95
N GLU A 115 -38.21 -19.93 -7.30
CA GLU A 115 -38.68 -19.71 -5.94
C GLU A 115 -37.54 -19.74 -4.91
N ARG A 116 -36.60 -20.69 -5.05
CA ARG A 116 -35.42 -20.77 -4.16
C ARG A 116 -34.59 -19.48 -4.17
N PHE A 117 -34.47 -18.83 -5.34
CA PHE A 117 -33.78 -17.55 -5.48
C PHE A 117 -34.69 -16.35 -5.16
N GLY A 118 -35.80 -16.55 -4.44
CA GLY A 118 -36.72 -15.50 -4.01
C GLY A 118 -37.37 -14.74 -5.16
N ARG A 119 -37.57 -15.43 -6.30
CA ARG A 119 -38.09 -14.84 -7.55
C ARG A 119 -37.23 -13.68 -8.09
N ARG A 120 -35.94 -13.64 -7.74
CA ARG A 120 -34.96 -12.68 -8.26
C ARG A 120 -34.41 -13.18 -9.59
N PHE A 121 -35.10 -12.87 -10.67
CA PHE A 121 -34.63 -13.19 -12.03
C PHE A 121 -34.79 -12.01 -13.00
N MET A 122 -34.10 -12.10 -14.13
CA MET A 122 -34.15 -11.17 -15.25
C MET A 122 -33.78 -11.87 -16.55
N ALA A 123 -34.43 -11.52 -17.66
CA ALA A 123 -33.94 -11.86 -19.00
C ALA A 123 -32.96 -10.80 -19.52
N PHE A 124 -31.87 -11.25 -20.14
CA PHE A 124 -30.78 -10.41 -20.64
C PHE A 124 -30.45 -10.75 -22.10
N ASP A 125 -30.41 -9.73 -22.96
CA ASP A 125 -30.11 -9.85 -24.38
C ASP A 125 -28.68 -9.40 -24.66
N ASN A 126 -27.78 -10.37 -24.78
CA ASN A 126 -26.36 -10.11 -25.09
C ASN A 126 -26.14 -9.70 -26.56
N THR A 127 -27.14 -9.84 -27.44
CA THR A 127 -27.02 -9.45 -28.86
C THR A 127 -27.22 -7.95 -29.09
N ASN A 128 -27.78 -7.26 -28.09
CA ASN A 128 -27.98 -5.81 -28.10
C ASN A 128 -27.13 -5.12 -27.01
N PRO A 129 -25.79 -5.09 -27.16
CA PRO A 129 -24.87 -4.57 -26.15
C PRO A 129 -24.99 -3.05 -25.94
N THR A 130 -25.71 -2.36 -26.81
CA THR A 130 -25.90 -0.90 -26.77
C THR A 130 -27.13 -0.48 -25.98
N ASN A 131 -27.93 -1.41 -25.44
CA ASN A 131 -29.11 -1.07 -24.66
C ASN A 131 -28.76 -0.82 -23.18
N PRO A 132 -28.67 0.45 -22.73
CA PRO A 132 -28.32 0.76 -21.34
C PRO A 132 -29.41 0.32 -20.36
N GLU A 133 -30.68 0.23 -20.79
CA GLU A 133 -31.81 -0.05 -19.89
C GLU A 133 -31.70 -1.43 -19.22
N GLN A 134 -31.14 -2.43 -19.91
CA GLN A 134 -30.96 -3.75 -19.31
C GLN A 134 -29.97 -3.72 -18.15
N VAL A 135 -28.90 -2.91 -18.29
CA VAL A 135 -27.90 -2.69 -17.24
C VAL A 135 -28.51 -1.91 -16.09
N SER A 136 -29.25 -0.83 -16.35
CA SER A 136 -29.90 -0.04 -15.28
C SER A 136 -30.87 -0.90 -14.46
N ARG A 137 -31.68 -1.74 -15.10
CA ARG A 137 -32.57 -2.68 -14.40
C ARG A 137 -31.81 -3.75 -13.61
N LEU A 138 -30.67 -4.23 -14.12
CA LEU A 138 -29.83 -5.17 -13.39
C LEU A 138 -29.27 -4.51 -12.12
N LEU A 139 -28.75 -3.29 -12.23
CA LEU A 139 -28.27 -2.52 -11.08
C LEU A 139 -29.38 -2.25 -10.06
N GLN A 140 -30.61 -1.95 -10.52
CA GLN A 140 -31.76 -1.83 -9.63
C GLN A 140 -32.01 -3.13 -8.84
N LYS A 141 -32.00 -4.29 -9.50
CA LYS A 141 -32.17 -5.59 -8.82
C LYS A 141 -31.03 -5.89 -7.84
N VAL A 142 -29.79 -5.52 -8.18
CA VAL A 142 -28.64 -5.62 -7.26
C VAL A 142 -28.85 -4.73 -6.03
N ASN A 143 -29.42 -3.53 -6.19
CA ASN A 143 -29.70 -2.63 -5.07
C ASN A 143 -30.80 -3.16 -4.17
N GLU A 144 -31.87 -3.71 -4.75
CA GLU A 144 -32.93 -4.37 -4.00
C GLU A 144 -32.38 -5.56 -3.20
N LEU A 145 -31.52 -6.38 -3.83
CA LEU A 145 -30.83 -7.48 -3.18
C LEU A 145 -29.96 -7.00 -2.01
N LEU A 146 -29.17 -5.95 -2.21
CA LEU A 146 -28.31 -5.38 -1.16
C LEU A 146 -29.14 -4.82 -0.01
N ALA A 147 -30.25 -4.14 -0.29
CA ALA A 147 -31.13 -3.62 0.74
C ALA A 147 -31.71 -4.74 1.63
N VAL A 148 -32.11 -5.86 1.01
CA VAL A 148 -32.59 -7.05 1.74
C VAL A 148 -31.49 -7.68 2.59
N ASN A 149 -30.24 -7.66 2.12
CA ASN A 149 -29.07 -8.17 2.85
C ASN A 149 -28.40 -7.09 3.75
N GLU A 150 -29.09 -6.00 4.07
CA GLU A 150 -28.58 -4.90 4.92
C GLU A 150 -27.24 -4.31 4.44
N ASN A 151 -27.05 -4.27 3.13
CA ASN A 151 -25.82 -3.86 2.43
C ASN A 151 -24.57 -4.69 2.80
N ARG A 152 -24.76 -5.89 3.33
CA ARG A 152 -23.66 -6.84 3.56
C ARG A 152 -23.28 -7.54 2.26
N HIS A 153 -21.99 -7.75 2.06
CA HIS A 153 -21.50 -8.68 1.03
C HIS A 153 -21.62 -10.12 1.53
N PHE A 154 -21.60 -11.07 0.61
CA PHE A 154 -21.56 -12.48 0.95
C PHE A 154 -20.31 -12.83 1.78
N THR A 155 -20.47 -13.69 2.78
CA THR A 155 -19.40 -14.18 3.64
C THR A 155 -19.44 -15.69 3.80
N ASN A 156 -18.29 -16.35 3.67
CA ASN A 156 -18.04 -17.74 4.05
C ASN A 156 -16.64 -17.88 4.67
N GLU A 157 -16.27 -19.10 5.05
CA GLU A 157 -14.97 -19.44 5.64
C GLU A 157 -13.77 -18.87 4.84
N VAL A 158 -13.85 -18.85 3.50
CA VAL A 158 -12.76 -18.38 2.62
C VAL A 158 -12.68 -16.86 2.64
N THR A 159 -13.80 -16.16 2.51
CA THR A 159 -13.82 -14.69 2.54
C THR A 159 -13.46 -14.15 3.93
N GLU A 160 -13.90 -14.83 5.00
CA GLU A 160 -13.56 -14.47 6.39
C GLU A 160 -12.06 -14.60 6.66
N ALA A 161 -11.45 -15.73 6.26
CA ALA A 161 -10.01 -15.92 6.39
C ALA A 161 -9.21 -14.85 5.62
N MET A 162 -9.72 -14.41 4.47
CA MET A 162 -9.07 -13.38 3.67
C MET A 162 -9.25 -11.98 4.27
N GLN A 163 -10.41 -11.67 4.86
CA GLN A 163 -10.61 -10.46 5.63
C GLN A 163 -9.68 -10.41 6.84
N GLU A 164 -9.50 -11.53 7.53
CA GLU A 164 -8.56 -11.63 8.64
C GLU A 164 -7.11 -11.39 8.20
N ALA A 165 -6.68 -12.05 7.12
CA ALA A 165 -5.37 -11.83 6.54
C ALA A 165 -5.17 -10.35 6.15
N GLN A 166 -6.19 -9.70 5.57
CA GLN A 166 -6.12 -8.29 5.20
C GLN A 166 -6.01 -7.38 6.43
N ARG A 167 -6.75 -7.68 7.51
CA ARG A 167 -6.64 -6.96 8.80
C ARG A 167 -5.24 -7.07 9.38
N ILE A 168 -4.68 -8.28 9.44
CA ILE A 168 -3.33 -8.50 9.95
C ILE A 168 -2.29 -7.75 9.11
N ILE A 169 -2.41 -7.78 7.78
CA ILE A 169 -1.50 -7.04 6.89
C ILE A 169 -1.58 -5.54 7.16
N GLU A 170 -2.77 -4.99 7.33
CA GLU A 170 -2.94 -3.56 7.61
C GLU A 170 -2.39 -3.18 8.99
N GLU A 171 -2.61 -4.01 10.01
CA GLU A 171 -2.03 -3.81 11.34
C GLU A 171 -0.49 -3.85 11.32
N ILE A 172 0.10 -4.80 10.58
CA ILE A 172 1.56 -4.87 10.38
C ILE A 172 2.06 -3.62 9.66
N ARG A 173 1.33 -3.09 8.67
CA ARG A 173 1.68 -1.85 7.98
C ARG A 173 1.62 -0.65 8.91
N GLU A 174 0.56 -0.52 9.69
CA GLU A 174 0.39 0.58 10.64
C GLU A 174 1.50 0.58 11.70
N THR A 175 1.83 -0.59 12.24
CA THR A 175 2.89 -0.76 13.24
C THR A 175 4.28 -0.44 12.67
N ASP A 176 4.63 -0.95 11.48
CA ASP A 176 5.89 -0.62 10.80
C ASP A 176 5.97 0.89 10.50
N MET A 177 4.88 1.50 10.05
CA MET A 177 4.81 2.95 9.82
C MET A 177 5.00 3.76 11.09
N ALA A 178 4.39 3.35 12.20
CA ALA A 178 4.56 4.00 13.50
C ALA A 178 6.01 3.87 14.00
N GLU A 179 6.63 2.71 13.85
CA GLU A 179 8.02 2.46 14.25
C GLU A 179 9.00 3.29 13.41
N ARG A 180 8.83 3.34 12.08
CA ARG A 180 9.63 4.19 11.19
C ARG A 180 9.52 5.67 11.57
N LYS A 181 8.29 6.17 11.80
CA LYS A 181 8.06 7.55 12.26
C LYS A 181 8.80 7.84 13.57
N LYS A 182 8.73 6.92 14.53
CA LYS A 182 9.47 7.04 15.80
C LYS A 182 10.98 7.06 15.58
N ASN A 183 11.51 6.22 14.70
CA ASN A 183 12.93 6.16 14.39
C ASN A 183 13.43 7.45 13.71
N ILE A 184 12.66 8.01 12.77
CA ILE A 184 12.96 9.30 12.13
C ILE A 184 13.08 10.40 13.20
N LYS A 185 12.09 10.55 14.07
CA LYS A 185 12.12 11.55 15.16
C LYS A 185 13.34 11.37 16.07
N ARG A 186 13.68 10.13 16.41
CA ARG A 186 14.88 9.81 17.20
C ARG A 186 16.17 10.26 16.52
N GLN A 187 16.30 10.04 15.20
CA GLN A 187 17.48 10.46 14.43
C GLN A 187 17.59 11.99 14.35
N VAL A 188 16.49 12.69 14.08
CA VAL A 188 16.47 14.17 14.03
C VAL A 188 16.88 14.77 15.37
N ARG A 189 16.37 14.22 16.49
CA ARG A 189 16.80 14.65 17.84
C ARG A 189 18.30 14.45 18.07
N LYS A 190 18.86 13.30 17.69
CA LYS A 190 20.31 13.06 17.81
C LYS A 190 21.13 14.08 17.02
N MET A 191 20.67 14.44 15.82
CA MET A 191 21.32 15.48 14.99
C MET A 191 21.21 16.87 15.64
N ALA A 192 20.04 17.20 16.19
CA ALA A 192 19.85 18.45 16.93
C ALA A 192 20.75 18.53 18.17
N ASP A 193 20.87 17.46 18.94
CA ASP A 193 21.75 17.38 20.11
C ASP A 193 23.23 17.51 19.71
N ALA A 194 23.64 16.98 18.56
CA ALA A 194 24.99 17.15 18.03
C ALA A 194 25.25 18.59 17.61
N ARG A 195 24.32 19.22 16.89
CA ARG A 195 24.41 20.63 16.48
C ARG A 195 24.47 21.55 17.69
N TRP A 196 23.61 21.34 18.68
CA TRP A 196 23.60 22.12 19.92
C TRP A 196 24.92 21.98 20.69
N ARG A 197 25.46 20.77 20.81
CA ARG A 197 26.76 20.55 21.47
C ARG A 197 27.90 21.25 20.75
N ALA A 198 27.94 21.21 19.42
CA ALA A 198 28.95 21.92 18.63
C ALA A 198 28.87 23.44 18.86
N PHE A 199 27.66 24.00 18.84
CA PHE A 199 27.43 25.41 19.13
C PHE A 199 27.90 25.80 20.54
N ILE A 200 27.53 25.03 21.56
CA ILE A 200 27.96 25.31 22.95
C ILE A 200 29.46 25.15 23.13
N SER A 201 30.11 24.19 22.47
CA SER A 201 31.57 24.03 22.51
C SER A 201 32.27 25.29 22.02
N TYR A 202 31.88 25.80 20.85
CA TYR A 202 32.42 27.02 20.27
C TYR A 202 32.24 28.23 21.21
N MET A 203 31.05 28.39 21.81
CA MET A 203 30.80 29.47 22.76
C MET A 203 31.62 29.37 24.06
N ASN A 204 31.98 28.16 24.49
CA ASN A 204 32.77 27.95 25.70
C ASN A 204 34.26 28.24 25.48
N GLU A 205 34.79 27.97 24.29
CA GLU A 205 36.16 28.28 23.91
C GLU A 205 36.41 29.80 23.95
N GLU A 206 35.52 30.59 23.33
CA GLU A 206 35.58 32.06 23.36
C GLU A 206 35.53 32.62 24.80
N LYS A 207 34.71 32.01 25.66
CA LYS A 207 34.64 32.35 27.09
C LYS A 207 35.93 32.00 27.85
N GLN A 208 36.57 30.90 27.49
CA GLN A 208 37.83 30.49 28.11
C GLN A 208 38.97 31.44 27.76
N GLU A 209 39.04 31.92 26.52
CA GLU A 209 40.05 32.89 26.08
C GLU A 209 39.92 34.24 26.81
N THR A 210 38.70 34.76 26.92
CA THR A 210 38.42 36.02 27.63
C THR A 210 38.75 35.91 29.13
N GLU A 211 38.41 34.79 29.76
CA GLU A 211 38.75 34.55 31.17
C GLU A 211 40.27 34.39 31.39
N GLN A 212 40.98 33.74 30.46
CA GLN A 212 42.45 33.67 30.51
C GLN A 212 43.09 35.05 30.41
N ARG A 213 42.60 35.91 29.49
CA ARG A 213 43.09 37.28 29.34
C ARG A 213 42.86 38.10 30.61
N ARG A 214 41.70 37.96 31.24
CA ARG A 214 41.38 38.59 32.53
C ARG A 214 42.37 38.17 33.61
N LYS A 215 42.62 36.88 33.78
CA LYS A 215 43.58 36.36 34.77
C LYS A 215 45.00 36.91 34.55
N ARG A 216 45.44 37.07 33.29
CA ARG A 216 46.74 37.66 32.97
C ARG A 216 46.85 39.13 33.39
N ILE A 217 45.82 39.94 33.13
CA ILE A 217 45.80 41.35 33.56
C ILE A 217 45.76 41.43 35.09
N GLN A 218 44.90 40.63 35.73
CA GLN A 218 44.80 40.57 37.19
C GLN A 218 46.15 40.23 37.82
N GLY A 219 46.86 39.23 37.32
CA GLY A 219 48.19 38.89 37.84
C GLY A 219 49.22 40.02 37.70
N ARG A 220 49.14 40.85 36.64
CA ARG A 220 50.01 42.04 36.51
C ARG A 220 49.64 43.15 37.51
N ILE A 221 48.34 43.32 37.79
CA ILE A 221 47.85 44.25 38.82
C ILE A 221 48.39 43.82 40.17
N ASP A 222 48.13 42.56 40.57
CA ASP A 222 48.55 42.01 41.87
C ASP A 222 50.07 42.14 42.08
N GLN A 223 50.85 41.87 41.03
CA GLN A 223 52.31 42.01 41.06
C GLN A 223 52.75 43.47 41.26
N THR A 224 52.14 44.40 40.52
CA THR A 224 52.49 45.84 40.61
C THR A 224 52.10 46.40 41.98
N GLU A 225 50.96 45.99 42.53
CA GLU A 225 50.53 46.35 43.88
C GLU A 225 51.51 45.84 44.95
N MET A 226 51.97 44.60 44.82
CA MET A 226 53.02 44.05 45.68
C MET A 226 54.31 44.86 45.61
N ASP A 227 54.75 45.23 44.41
CA ASP A 227 55.98 46.01 44.21
C ASP A 227 55.87 47.43 44.81
N ILE A 228 54.71 48.07 44.71
CA ILE A 228 54.42 49.34 45.38
C ILE A 228 54.55 49.17 46.89
N LYS A 229 53.85 48.18 47.46
CA LYS A 229 53.86 47.92 48.91
C LYS A 229 55.26 47.65 49.43
N LYS A 230 56.09 46.93 48.66
CA LYS A 230 57.48 46.63 49.02
C LYS A 230 58.37 47.87 48.99
N GLU A 231 58.22 48.73 47.98
CA GLU A 231 58.99 49.98 47.87
C GLU A 231 58.57 51.01 48.94
N GLU A 232 57.29 51.06 49.31
CA GLU A 232 56.78 51.89 50.41
C GLU A 232 57.31 51.46 51.79
N GLN A 233 57.59 50.16 51.97
CA GLN A 233 58.17 49.60 53.19
C GLN A 233 59.71 49.70 53.25
N ASN A 234 60.35 50.24 52.22
CA ASN A 234 61.80 50.38 52.18
C ASN A 234 62.30 51.48 53.14
N VAL A 235 63.51 51.33 53.70
CA VAL A 235 64.09 52.28 54.68
C VAL A 235 64.29 53.68 54.08
N ARG A 236 64.56 53.76 52.77
CA ARG A 236 64.55 54.99 51.97
C ARG A 236 63.80 54.74 50.65
N PRO A 237 62.49 55.01 50.60
CA PRO A 237 61.70 54.86 49.38
C PRO A 237 62.18 55.82 48.28
N ILE A 238 62.16 55.38 47.01
CA ILE A 238 62.50 56.22 45.85
C ILE A 238 61.20 56.80 45.25
N PRO A 239 60.93 58.12 45.39
CA PRO A 239 59.67 58.72 44.94
C PRO A 239 59.40 58.56 43.45
N GLU A 240 60.40 58.71 42.59
CA GLU A 240 60.27 58.57 41.13
C GLU A 240 59.93 57.12 40.73
N ARG A 241 60.40 56.14 41.50
CA ARG A 241 60.10 54.72 41.26
C ARG A 241 58.65 54.40 41.65
N LEU A 242 58.21 54.87 42.81
CA LEU A 242 56.82 54.75 43.26
C LEU A 242 55.86 55.43 42.28
N SER A 243 56.20 56.63 41.79
CA SER A 243 55.42 57.32 40.77
C SER A 243 55.26 56.48 39.50
N ARG A 244 56.35 55.88 38.99
CA ARG A 244 56.30 54.97 37.83
C ARG A 244 55.42 53.74 38.08
N PHE A 245 55.50 53.11 39.25
CA PHE A 245 54.64 51.97 39.58
C PHE A 245 53.17 52.37 39.66
N ARG A 246 52.85 53.51 40.26
CA ARG A 246 51.47 54.02 40.34
C ARG A 246 50.87 54.31 38.96
N VAL A 247 51.66 54.90 38.05
CA VAL A 247 51.23 55.11 36.65
C VAL A 247 51.02 53.77 35.93
N SER A 248 51.91 52.79 36.13
CA SER A 248 51.76 51.45 35.58
C SER A 248 50.51 50.73 36.10
N LEU A 249 50.25 50.82 37.41
CA LEU A 249 49.07 50.23 38.05
C LEU A 249 47.78 50.86 37.52
N GLN A 250 47.74 52.19 37.41
CA GLN A 250 46.57 52.90 36.88
C GLN A 250 46.24 52.46 35.45
N LYS A 251 47.26 52.27 34.61
CA LYS A 251 47.09 51.76 33.24
C LYS A 251 46.53 50.33 33.20
N GLU A 252 47.02 49.44 34.07
CA GLU A 252 46.50 48.06 34.12
C GLU A 252 45.07 47.99 34.68
N LEU A 253 44.73 48.84 35.65
CA LEU A 253 43.36 48.98 36.16
C LEU A 253 42.40 49.49 35.07
N GLU A 254 42.82 50.47 34.26
CA GLU A 254 42.04 50.95 33.12
C GLU A 254 41.83 49.85 32.06
N ASN A 255 42.90 49.09 31.72
CA ASN A 255 42.80 47.93 30.84
C ASN A 255 41.84 46.86 31.39
N MET A 256 41.81 46.66 32.71
CA MET A 256 40.91 45.73 33.38
C MET A 256 39.46 46.21 33.25
N GLY A 257 39.18 47.48 33.55
CA GLY A 257 37.85 48.08 33.41
C GLY A 257 37.29 47.97 31.99
N GLN A 258 38.09 48.31 30.98
CA GLN A 258 37.72 48.16 29.56
C GLN A 258 37.40 46.70 29.19
N LEU A 259 38.18 45.74 29.73
CA LEU A 259 37.93 44.32 29.51
C LEU A 259 36.63 43.85 30.18
N GLU A 260 36.30 44.34 31.37
CA GLU A 260 35.06 43.98 32.06
C GLU A 260 33.81 44.53 31.35
N GLU A 261 33.86 45.76 30.87
CA GLU A 261 32.77 46.35 30.09
C GLU A 261 32.55 45.56 28.80
N ARG A 262 33.63 45.24 28.08
CA ARG A 262 33.58 44.41 26.88
C ARG A 262 33.01 43.02 27.17
N ARG A 263 33.42 42.38 28.27
CA ARG A 263 32.90 41.07 28.71
C ARG A 263 31.39 41.10 28.96
N MET A 264 30.89 42.14 29.63
CA MET A 264 29.45 42.30 29.89
C MET A 264 28.65 42.43 28.59
N LYS A 265 29.18 43.17 27.62
CA LYS A 265 28.58 43.31 26.29
C LYS A 265 28.59 41.98 25.52
N GLU A 266 29.74 41.30 25.47
CA GLU A 266 29.88 39.99 24.82
C GLU A 266 28.98 38.92 25.47
N GLU A 267 28.79 38.94 26.80
CA GLU A 267 27.86 38.02 27.48
C GLU A 267 26.40 38.26 27.09
N ARG A 268 26.00 39.52 26.94
CA ARG A 268 24.65 39.86 26.47
C ARG A 268 24.44 39.38 25.04
N GLU A 269 25.36 39.70 24.13
CA GLU A 269 25.32 39.23 22.74
C GLU A 269 25.31 37.69 22.68
N ARG A 270 26.02 37.02 23.57
CA ARG A 270 26.03 35.56 23.66
C ARG A 270 24.67 35.00 24.06
N LYS A 271 24.00 35.56 25.07
CA LYS A 271 22.64 35.15 25.45
C LYS A 271 21.66 35.31 24.29
N GLU A 272 21.76 36.43 23.56
CA GLU A 272 20.96 36.69 22.38
C GLU A 272 21.24 35.67 21.26
N ARG A 273 22.51 35.30 21.02
CA ARG A 273 22.89 34.24 20.08
C ARG A 273 22.39 32.85 20.51
N GLU A 274 22.49 32.50 21.79
CA GLU A 274 21.98 31.24 22.33
C GLU A 274 20.45 31.13 22.17
N GLU A 275 19.71 32.21 22.45
CA GLU A 275 18.27 32.23 22.24
C GLU A 275 17.89 32.14 20.77
N LYS A 276 18.62 32.83 19.89
CA LYS A 276 18.43 32.75 18.45
C LYS A 276 18.68 31.32 17.95
N GLU A 277 19.80 30.70 18.31
CA GLU A 277 20.11 29.33 17.89
C GLU A 277 19.09 28.33 18.44
N LYS A 278 18.56 28.52 19.66
CA LYS A 278 17.46 27.68 20.19
C LYS A 278 16.20 27.77 19.32
N LYS A 279 15.84 28.98 18.88
CA LYS A 279 14.69 29.20 17.99
C LYS A 279 14.94 28.55 16.63
N ASP A 280 16.10 28.80 16.03
CA ASP A 280 16.49 28.27 14.73
C ASP A 280 16.56 26.73 14.75
N LEU A 281 17.07 26.14 15.84
CA LEU A 281 17.11 24.70 16.03
C LEU A 281 15.71 24.09 16.15
N LYS A 282 14.78 24.77 16.85
CA LYS A 282 13.39 24.31 16.97
C LYS A 282 12.68 24.30 15.61
N ILE A 283 12.89 25.35 14.81
CA ILE A 283 12.38 25.43 13.44
C ILE A 283 12.97 24.28 12.61
N TRP A 284 14.30 24.12 12.66
CA TRP A 284 15.01 23.09 11.92
C TRP A 284 14.53 21.67 12.26
N ILE A 285 14.31 21.34 13.54
CA ILE A 285 13.77 20.03 13.95
C ILE A 285 12.43 19.76 13.28
N GLN A 286 11.54 20.76 13.29
CA GLN A 286 10.21 20.61 12.73
C GLN A 286 10.27 20.40 11.21
N GLU A 287 11.05 21.21 10.49
CA GLU A 287 11.22 21.10 9.05
C GLU A 287 11.87 19.78 8.64
N GLU A 288 12.89 19.35 9.38
CA GLU A 288 13.62 18.11 9.10
C GLU A 288 12.76 16.86 9.37
N GLU A 289 11.96 16.85 10.44
CA GLU A 289 10.98 15.79 10.69
C GLU A 289 9.96 15.70 9.55
N GLN A 290 9.40 16.84 9.11
CA GLN A 290 8.43 16.87 8.02
C GLN A 290 9.03 16.40 6.69
N ARG A 291 10.23 16.88 6.33
CA ARG A 291 10.95 16.48 5.12
C ARG A 291 11.13 14.97 5.06
N ARG A 292 11.66 14.36 6.13
CA ARG A 292 11.92 12.91 6.18
C ARG A 292 10.65 12.07 6.20
N LEU A 293 9.58 12.56 6.85
CA LEU A 293 8.28 11.88 6.82
C LEU A 293 7.68 11.90 5.41
N ASN A 294 7.80 13.02 4.68
CA ASN A 294 7.35 13.12 3.30
C ASN A 294 8.14 12.19 2.37
N GLU A 295 9.47 12.16 2.49
CA GLU A 295 10.32 11.23 1.73
C GLU A 295 10.00 9.76 2.02
N ALA A 296 9.74 9.41 3.29
CA ALA A 296 9.33 8.06 3.67
C ALA A 296 7.95 7.70 3.10
N GLY A 297 7.00 8.63 3.12
CA GLY A 297 5.68 8.45 2.51
C GLY A 297 5.76 8.22 1.00
N GLN A 298 6.58 9.00 0.29
CA GLN A 298 6.75 8.88 -1.16
C GLN A 298 7.40 7.54 -1.57
N LYS A 299 8.37 7.06 -0.78
CA LYS A 299 8.99 5.74 -0.99
C LYS A 299 8.00 4.59 -0.81
N ASN A 300 7.05 4.70 0.12
CA ASN A 300 6.01 3.68 0.29
C ASN A 300 5.03 3.66 -0.88
N LEU A 301 4.72 4.83 -1.46
CA LEU A 301 3.88 4.93 -2.67
C LEU A 301 4.57 4.23 -3.84
N HIS A 302 5.86 4.50 -4.04
CA HIS A 302 6.68 3.85 -5.06
C HIS A 302 6.81 2.34 -4.82
N SER A 303 7.05 1.91 -3.57
CA SER A 303 7.13 0.48 -3.22
C SER A 303 5.80 -0.26 -3.45
N SER A 304 4.65 0.41 -3.28
CA SER A 304 3.34 -0.15 -3.59
C SER A 304 3.18 -0.40 -5.09
N ASP A 305 3.66 0.54 -5.91
CA ASP A 305 3.64 0.40 -7.37
C ASP A 305 4.71 -0.59 -7.87
N ASP A 306 5.86 -0.68 -7.21
CA ASP A 306 6.90 -1.69 -7.48
C ASP A 306 6.39 -3.11 -7.17
N CYS A 307 5.63 -3.30 -6.09
CA CYS A 307 4.98 -4.58 -5.80
C CYS A 307 3.95 -4.95 -6.88
N LYS A 308 3.17 -3.99 -7.40
CA LYS A 308 2.26 -4.24 -8.53
C LYS A 308 3.04 -4.58 -9.81
N MET A 309 4.14 -3.88 -10.08
CA MET A 309 5.05 -4.15 -11.21
C MET A 309 5.67 -5.55 -11.12
N ILE A 310 6.17 -5.98 -9.95
CA ILE A 310 6.72 -7.32 -9.74
C ILE A 310 5.64 -8.39 -9.89
N LEU A 311 4.41 -8.13 -9.41
CA LEU A 311 3.28 -9.03 -9.62
C LEU A 311 2.93 -9.17 -11.11
N TRP A 312 2.94 -8.07 -11.86
CA TRP A 312 2.75 -8.08 -13.31
C TRP A 312 3.86 -8.84 -14.05
N ILE A 313 5.12 -8.63 -13.68
CA ILE A 313 6.27 -9.32 -14.28
C ILE A 313 6.20 -10.83 -14.01
N THR A 314 5.87 -11.23 -12.78
CA THR A 314 5.76 -12.66 -12.42
C THR A 314 4.61 -13.35 -13.15
N VAL A 315 3.45 -12.70 -13.29
CA VAL A 315 2.33 -13.18 -14.12
C VAL A 315 2.73 -13.28 -15.59
N PHE A 316 3.46 -12.31 -16.12
CA PHE A 316 3.92 -12.29 -17.51
C PHE A 316 4.92 -13.43 -17.81
N ILE A 317 5.85 -13.68 -16.89
CA ILE A 317 6.82 -14.77 -16.99
C ILE A 317 6.11 -16.12 -16.89
N LEU A 318 5.16 -16.29 -15.96
CA LEU A 318 4.38 -17.53 -15.84
C LEU A 318 3.58 -17.82 -17.13
N GLY A 319 2.96 -16.78 -17.71
CA GLY A 319 2.25 -16.90 -18.98
C GLY A 319 3.15 -17.34 -20.14
N PHE A 320 4.37 -16.78 -20.22
CA PHE A 320 5.35 -17.19 -21.22
C PHE A 320 5.80 -18.65 -21.05
N VAL A 321 6.03 -19.09 -19.82
CA VAL A 321 6.40 -20.49 -19.52
C VAL A 321 5.29 -21.45 -19.94
N ILE A 322 4.02 -21.11 -19.70
CA ILE A 322 2.87 -21.92 -20.11
C ILE A 322 2.79 -22.02 -21.65
N VAL A 323 2.93 -20.90 -22.36
CA VAL A 323 2.92 -20.90 -23.83
C VAL A 323 4.08 -21.73 -24.39
N PHE A 324 5.27 -21.62 -23.80
CA PHE A 324 6.43 -22.39 -24.23
C PHE A 324 6.26 -23.90 -23.98
N LEU A 325 5.69 -24.29 -22.83
CA LEU A 325 5.35 -25.68 -22.54
C LEU A 325 4.30 -26.24 -23.50
N LEU A 326 3.28 -25.44 -23.85
CA LEU A 326 2.27 -25.84 -24.84
C LEU A 326 2.89 -26.03 -26.24
N LEU A 327 3.82 -25.17 -26.64
CA LEU A 327 4.55 -25.33 -27.90
C LEU A 327 5.43 -26.60 -27.90
N ILE A 328 6.08 -26.91 -26.79
CA ILE A 328 6.84 -28.16 -26.63
C ILE A 328 5.91 -29.37 -26.72
N ILE A 329 4.74 -29.34 -26.07
CA ILE A 329 3.76 -30.43 -26.13
C ILE A 329 3.25 -30.62 -27.56
N VAL A 330 2.90 -29.53 -28.26
CA VAL A 330 2.49 -29.58 -29.68
C VAL A 330 3.61 -30.14 -30.55
N TYR A 331 4.85 -29.71 -30.34
CA TYR A 331 6.02 -30.23 -31.05
C TYR A 331 6.21 -31.74 -30.82
N LEU A 332 6.09 -32.22 -29.58
CA LEU A 332 6.20 -33.64 -29.24
C LEU A 332 5.07 -34.49 -29.86
N ILE A 333 3.83 -33.98 -29.86
CA ILE A 333 2.69 -34.64 -30.50
C ILE A 333 2.90 -34.73 -32.01
N PHE A 334 3.34 -33.65 -32.64
CA PHE A 334 3.66 -33.66 -34.08
C PHE A 334 4.83 -34.59 -34.40
N SER A 335 5.86 -34.62 -33.56
CA SER A 335 7.00 -35.52 -33.70
C SER A 335 6.58 -37.00 -33.64
N GLN A 336 5.65 -37.35 -32.73
CA GLN A 336 5.10 -38.72 -32.66
C GLN A 336 4.19 -39.08 -33.84
N GLN A 337 3.43 -38.11 -34.40
CA GLN A 337 2.61 -38.35 -35.58
C GLN A 337 3.44 -38.49 -36.88
N SER A 338 4.60 -37.85 -36.98
CA SER A 338 5.52 -38.05 -38.09
C SER A 338 6.11 -39.46 -38.12
N ASP A 339 6.37 -40.08 -36.97
CA ASP A 339 6.86 -41.47 -36.90
C ASP A 339 5.75 -42.48 -37.25
N CYS A 340 4.48 -42.16 -36.96
CA CYS A 340 3.36 -43.05 -37.22
C CYS A 340 2.92 -43.08 -38.70
N LYS A 341 3.35 -42.11 -39.53
CA LYS A 341 3.04 -42.08 -40.98
C LYS A 341 3.97 -42.92 -41.85
N GLN A 342 5.05 -43.47 -41.30
CA GLN A 342 5.91 -44.42 -42.03
C GLN A 342 5.46 -45.89 -41.92
N SER A 343 4.46 -46.21 -41.10
CA SER A 343 4.10 -47.61 -40.78
C SER A 343 2.83 -48.14 -41.47
N PHE A 344 2.09 -47.32 -42.25
CA PHE A 344 0.75 -47.70 -42.74
C PHE A 344 0.66 -48.05 -44.25
N TRP A 345 1.79 -48.17 -44.95
CA TRP A 345 1.83 -48.67 -46.34
C TRP A 345 2.51 -50.03 -46.42
N SER A 346 1.86 -51.08 -45.91
CA SER A 346 2.10 -52.45 -46.36
C SER A 346 1.00 -53.36 -45.83
N PHE A 347 0.08 -53.81 -46.69
CA PHE A 347 -0.22 -55.23 -46.88
C PHE A 347 -1.27 -55.47 -48.00
N SER A 348 -0.77 -56.09 -49.07
CA SER A 348 -1.35 -57.13 -49.94
C SER A 348 -2.65 -56.93 -50.73
N PHE A 349 -2.45 -56.63 -52.02
CA PHE A 349 -3.21 -57.21 -53.15
C PHE A 349 -2.65 -58.61 -53.47
N PHE A 350 -3.48 -59.64 -53.62
CA PHE A 350 -3.09 -60.89 -54.29
C PHE A 350 -4.05 -61.22 -55.46
N LYS A 351 -3.40 -61.52 -56.59
CA LYS A 351 -3.79 -61.93 -57.95
C LYS A 351 -4.77 -63.13 -58.01
N THR A 352 -5.85 -63.13 -58.80
CA THR A 352 -6.11 -63.45 -60.25
C THR A 352 -6.83 -64.77 -60.51
N ALA A 353 -7.80 -64.67 -61.42
CA ALA A 353 -8.60 -65.66 -62.16
C ALA A 353 -8.01 -67.06 -62.43
N SER A 354 -8.86 -68.09 -62.32
CA SER A 354 -9.50 -68.74 -63.47
C SER A 354 -10.81 -69.40 -63.08
#